data_AF-A0A816F2R5-F1
#
_entry.id   AF-A0A816F2R5-F1
#
_cell.length_a   1.000
_cell.length_b   1.000
_cell.length_c   1.000
_cell.angle_alpha   90.00
_cell.angle_beta   90.00
_cell.angle_gamma   90.00
#
_symmetry.space_group_name_H-M   'P 1'
#
loop_
_entity.id
_entity.type
_entity.pdbx_description
1 polymer ?
#
loop_
_entity_poly.entity_id
_entity_poly.type
_entity_poly.pdbx_seq_one_letter_code
_entity_poly.pdbx_strand_id
1 'polypeptide(L)'
;MKTCRCDHTSNCIYPAGIYNQSKVIVPNEVFSHNASLLFAVPGFQVGCVPQNALLQSTLQCFYNQSCLDMVITLTGALPNASALNISGSSSRFDPTTTISVIFDNLMLESWHNSIDFAAYFRAWAPKTCSYSYEQRFYLIYMITVVASFFRGLSKVLHITSPLLVKCILRLCRQQVRTLEADEGRESTTNCQGGIWNIG
;
A
#
# COMPACT_ATOMS: atom_id res chain seq x y z
N MET A 1 -31.94 14.47 16.68
CA MET A 1 -30.69 14.92 16.02
C MET A 1 -29.63 13.87 16.34
N LYS A 2 -29.15 13.10 15.36
CA LYS A 2 -28.14 12.06 15.62
C LYS A 2 -26.81 12.74 15.96
N THR A 3 -26.24 12.44 17.11
CA THR A 3 -24.89 12.88 17.49
C THR A 3 -23.90 12.16 16.61
N CYS A 4 -23.17 12.94 15.82
CA CYS A 4 -22.30 12.46 14.77
C CYS A 4 -20.90 12.34 15.39
N ARG A 5 -20.50 11.11 15.75
CA ARG A 5 -19.26 10.83 16.48
C ARG A 5 -18.35 9.88 15.68
N CYS A 6 -17.05 10.19 15.69
CA CYS A 6 -16.04 9.47 14.93
C CYS A 6 -15.62 8.13 15.52
N ASP A 7 -16.04 7.83 16.75
CA ASP A 7 -15.88 6.53 17.40
C ASP A 7 -16.85 5.47 16.88
N HIS A 8 -18.04 5.87 16.41
CA HIS A 8 -19.08 4.95 15.95
C HIS A 8 -19.21 4.88 14.42
N THR A 9 -18.96 5.99 13.71
CA THR A 9 -19.16 6.06 12.26
C THR A 9 -18.08 6.88 11.57
N SER A 10 -17.47 6.33 10.52
CA SER A 10 -16.50 7.02 9.66
C SER A 10 -17.14 8.01 8.68
N ASN A 11 -18.43 7.83 8.39
CA ASN A 11 -19.16 8.61 7.37
C ASN A 11 -19.85 9.86 7.92
N CYS A 12 -19.48 10.27 9.14
CA CYS A 12 -19.99 11.47 9.73
C CYS A 12 -19.33 12.69 9.08
N ILE A 13 -20.14 13.54 8.44
CA ILE A 13 -19.72 14.76 7.76
C ILE A 13 -20.67 15.89 8.16
N TYR A 14 -20.10 17.05 8.45
CA TYR A 14 -20.81 18.25 8.88
C TYR A 14 -20.12 19.50 8.33
N PRO A 15 -20.82 20.65 8.23
CA PRO A 15 -20.22 21.88 7.70
C PRO A 15 -19.03 22.31 8.55
N ALA A 16 -17.97 22.76 7.88
CA ALA A 16 -16.80 23.31 8.54
C ALA A 16 -17.14 24.64 9.21
N GLY A 17 -16.56 24.88 10.38
CA GLY A 17 -16.74 26.11 11.12
C GLY A 17 -15.56 26.45 12.00
N ILE A 18 -15.41 27.74 12.26
CA ILE A 18 -14.50 28.30 13.25
C ILE A 18 -15.30 28.44 14.54
N TYR A 19 -14.77 27.89 15.63
CA TYR A 19 -15.43 27.89 16.92
C TYR A 19 -14.63 28.71 17.93
N ASN A 20 -15.33 29.44 18.80
CA ASN A 20 -14.72 30.08 19.95
C ASN A 20 -14.38 29.00 20.97
N GLN A 21 -13.13 28.56 20.98
CA GLN A 21 -12.65 27.67 22.03
C GLN A 21 -12.36 28.52 23.25
N SER A 22 -13.31 28.56 24.19
CA SER A 22 -12.96 28.82 25.59
C SER A 22 -12.00 27.72 26.01
N LYS A 23 -10.69 28.01 26.07
CA LYS A 23 -9.66 27.09 26.53
C LYS A 23 -10.05 26.59 27.93
N VAL A 24 -10.68 25.41 27.99
CA VAL A 24 -10.66 24.59 29.19
C VAL A 24 -9.60 23.55 28.91
N ILE A 25 -8.39 23.77 29.43
CA ILE A 25 -7.33 22.77 29.40
C ILE A 25 -7.73 21.72 30.43
N VAL A 26 -8.38 20.65 29.97
CA VAL A 26 -8.46 19.39 30.71
C VAL A 26 -7.44 18.44 30.11
N PRO A 27 -6.57 17.81 30.92
CA PRO A 27 -5.72 16.74 30.41
C PRO A 27 -6.65 15.60 29.93
N ASN A 28 -6.49 15.19 28.67
CA ASN A 28 -7.17 14.07 27.98
C ASN A 28 -8.55 14.25 27.33
N GLU A 29 -9.15 15.44 27.27
CA GLU A 29 -10.35 15.64 26.45
C GLU A 29 -10.19 16.81 25.49
N VAL A 30 -9.86 16.49 24.24
CA VAL A 30 -9.97 17.43 23.11
C VAL A 30 -11.45 17.47 22.74
N PHE A 31 -12.00 18.68 22.58
CA PHE A 31 -13.41 19.04 22.27
C PHE A 31 -14.27 19.42 23.49
N SER A 32 -14.16 20.69 23.86
CA SER A 32 -15.01 21.39 24.82
C SER A 32 -16.49 21.34 24.41
N HIS A 33 -17.35 20.89 25.33
CA HIS A 33 -18.80 20.73 25.15
C HIS A 33 -19.59 22.03 24.94
N ASN A 34 -18.95 23.21 25.00
CA ASN A 34 -19.61 24.52 24.83
C ASN A 34 -18.87 25.45 23.84
N ALA A 35 -18.32 24.89 22.76
CA ALA A 35 -17.71 25.71 21.71
C ALA A 35 -18.81 26.42 20.90
N SER A 36 -18.86 27.76 21.00
CA SER A 36 -19.81 28.56 20.22
C SER A 36 -19.30 28.72 18.78
N LEU A 37 -20.14 28.42 17.79
CA LEU A 37 -19.81 28.64 16.38
C LEU A 37 -19.65 30.14 16.11
N LEU A 38 -18.46 30.56 15.68
CA LEU A 38 -18.18 31.95 15.29
C LEU A 38 -18.55 32.19 13.83
N PHE A 39 -18.15 31.26 12.96
CA PHE A 39 -18.36 31.38 11.53
C PHE A 39 -18.38 29.99 10.89
N ALA A 40 -19.41 29.69 10.09
CA ALA A 40 -19.44 28.50 9.25
C ALA A 40 -18.80 28.84 7.89
N VAL A 41 -17.82 28.06 7.46
CA VAL A 41 -17.15 28.27 6.17
C VAL A 41 -18.01 27.66 5.07
N PRO A 42 -18.64 28.48 4.19
CA PRO A 42 -19.51 27.99 3.15
C PRO A 42 -18.78 27.03 2.21
N GLY A 43 -19.43 25.92 1.91
CA GLY A 43 -18.92 24.93 0.97
C GLY A 43 -17.90 23.95 1.54
N PHE A 44 -17.25 24.27 2.67
CA PHE A 44 -16.32 23.35 3.31
C PHE A 44 -17.05 22.37 4.22
N GLN A 45 -16.65 21.10 4.16
CA GLN A 45 -17.13 20.03 5.00
C GLN A 45 -15.97 19.43 5.79
N VAL A 46 -16.25 19.04 7.02
CA VAL A 46 -15.34 18.32 7.89
C VAL A 46 -16.00 17.04 8.34
N GLY A 47 -15.19 16.05 8.65
CA GLY A 47 -15.68 14.75 9.07
C GLY A 47 -14.56 13.91 9.64
N CYS A 48 -14.92 12.70 10.06
CA CYS A 48 -14.00 11.78 10.71
C CYS A 48 -12.88 11.31 9.77
N VAL A 49 -13.18 11.24 8.48
CA VAL A 49 -12.20 10.96 7.42
C VAL A 49 -11.99 12.23 6.61
N PRO A 50 -10.85 12.92 6.78
CA PRO A 50 -10.58 14.19 6.11
C PRO A 50 -10.68 14.11 4.59
N GLN A 51 -10.25 13.00 3.99
CA GLN A 51 -10.33 12.79 2.55
C GLN A 51 -11.78 12.78 2.04
N ASN A 52 -12.67 12.05 2.71
CA ASN A 52 -14.08 11.96 2.31
C ASN A 52 -14.79 13.31 2.48
N ALA A 53 -14.53 14.00 3.59
CA ALA A 53 -15.07 15.33 3.84
C ALA A 53 -14.55 16.36 2.81
N LEU A 54 -13.26 16.29 2.45
CA LEU A 54 -12.68 17.14 1.42
C LEU A 54 -13.33 16.91 0.06
N LEU A 55 -13.48 15.66 -0.38
CA LEU A 55 -14.10 15.36 -1.68
C LEU A 55 -15.55 15.85 -1.77
N GLN A 56 -16.27 15.89 -0.65
CA GLN A 56 -17.64 16.43 -0.61
C GLN A 56 -17.68 17.96 -0.41
N SER A 57 -16.56 18.59 -0.10
CA SER A 57 -16.45 20.04 0.00
C SER A 57 -16.47 20.69 -1.38
N THR A 58 -16.75 21.99 -1.40
CA THR A 58 -16.73 22.87 -2.57
C THR A 58 -15.77 24.03 -2.29
N LEU A 59 -15.31 24.71 -3.35
CA LEU A 59 -14.33 25.80 -3.25
C LEU A 59 -14.98 27.19 -3.14
N GLN A 60 -16.28 27.25 -2.81
CA GLN A 60 -17.09 28.47 -2.84
C GLN A 60 -16.48 29.65 -2.05
N CYS A 61 -15.91 29.40 -0.87
CA CYS A 61 -15.31 30.45 -0.04
C CYS A 61 -14.14 31.16 -0.75
N PHE A 62 -13.38 30.47 -1.60
CA PHE A 62 -12.24 31.07 -2.31
C PHE A 62 -12.64 32.12 -3.35
N TYR A 63 -13.91 32.12 -3.78
CA TYR A 63 -14.46 33.08 -4.74
C TYR A 63 -15.24 34.21 -4.06
N ASN A 64 -15.29 34.24 -2.72
CA ASN A 64 -16.03 35.24 -1.96
C ASN A 64 -15.09 35.99 -1.01
N GLN A 65 -14.87 37.28 -1.29
CA GLN A 65 -13.95 38.11 -0.51
C GLN A 65 -14.39 38.20 0.96
N SER A 66 -15.69 38.39 1.23
CA SER A 66 -16.19 38.46 2.60
C SER A 66 -15.98 37.17 3.37
N CYS A 67 -16.07 36.01 2.71
CA CYS A 67 -15.75 34.73 3.34
C CYS A 67 -14.27 34.64 3.71
N LEU A 68 -13.37 34.97 2.77
CA LEU A 68 -11.94 34.96 3.00
C LEU A 68 -11.54 35.94 4.11
N ASP A 69 -12.07 37.17 4.08
CA ASP A 69 -11.79 38.18 5.09
C ASP A 69 -12.17 37.71 6.50
N MET A 70 -13.31 37.01 6.65
CA MET A 70 -13.72 36.41 7.91
C MET A 70 -12.76 35.30 8.35
N VAL A 71 -12.35 34.42 7.45
CA VAL A 71 -11.39 33.35 7.76
C VAL A 71 -10.04 33.94 8.17
N ILE A 72 -9.51 34.92 7.43
CA ILE A 72 -8.24 35.58 7.73
C ILE A 72 -8.31 36.28 9.08
N THR A 73 -9.39 37.01 9.35
CA THR A 73 -9.56 37.75 10.62
C THR A 73 -9.65 36.82 11.82
N LEU A 74 -10.35 35.69 11.69
CA LEU A 74 -10.57 34.76 12.80
C LEU A 74 -9.41 33.78 13.04
N THR A 75 -8.63 33.46 12.00
CA THR A 75 -7.53 32.48 12.10
C THR A 75 -6.14 33.11 12.08
N GLY A 76 -6.00 34.34 11.61
CA GLY A 76 -4.71 34.96 11.31
C GLY A 76 -3.94 34.28 10.17
N ALA A 77 -4.55 33.31 9.48
CA ALA A 77 -3.92 32.59 8.37
C ALA A 77 -4.08 33.34 7.05
N LEU A 78 -3.08 33.21 6.15
CA LEU A 78 -3.04 33.84 4.83
C LEU A 78 -3.27 35.38 4.84
N PRO A 79 -2.35 36.16 5.45
CA PRO A 79 -2.42 37.61 5.33
C PRO A 79 -2.35 38.02 3.85
N ASN A 80 -3.30 38.87 3.43
CA ASN A 80 -3.41 39.41 2.06
C ASN A 80 -3.92 38.43 0.98
N ALA A 81 -4.72 37.41 1.34
CA ALA A 81 -5.42 36.64 0.32
C ALA A 81 -6.59 37.44 -0.29
N SER A 82 -6.72 37.39 -1.61
CA SER A 82 -7.84 37.97 -2.36
C SER A 82 -8.68 36.86 -3.00
N ALA A 83 -9.97 37.10 -3.13
CA ALA A 83 -10.90 36.20 -3.77
C ALA A 83 -10.52 35.97 -5.24
N LEU A 84 -10.69 34.73 -5.68
CA LEU A 84 -10.51 34.33 -7.06
C LEU A 84 -11.57 35.01 -7.93
N ASN A 85 -11.16 35.56 -9.07
CA ASN A 85 -12.06 36.25 -9.98
C ASN A 85 -12.82 35.24 -10.84
N ILE A 86 -14.14 35.17 -10.69
CA ILE A 86 -15.04 34.34 -11.52
C ILE A 86 -15.09 34.85 -12.98
N SER A 87 -14.74 36.13 -13.22
CA SER A 87 -15.11 36.84 -14.44
C SER A 87 -14.01 36.86 -15.53
N GLY A 88 -12.79 36.40 -15.25
CA GLY A 88 -11.63 36.62 -16.12
C GLY A 88 -11.36 35.53 -17.18
N SER A 89 -11.83 34.32 -16.94
CA SER A 89 -11.67 33.16 -17.82
C SER A 89 -12.82 32.21 -17.49
N SER A 90 -13.53 31.71 -18.49
CA SER A 90 -14.62 30.74 -18.31
C SER A 90 -14.09 29.49 -17.61
N SER A 91 -14.11 29.49 -16.27
CA SER A 91 -13.79 28.32 -15.48
C SER A 91 -14.78 27.23 -15.86
N ARG A 92 -14.27 26.08 -16.28
CA ARG A 92 -15.03 24.86 -16.56
C ARG A 92 -15.81 24.41 -15.33
N PHE A 93 -15.29 24.68 -14.13
CA PHE A 93 -15.93 24.32 -12.88
C PHE A 93 -16.55 25.55 -12.21
N ASP A 94 -17.82 25.43 -11.84
CA ASP A 94 -18.50 26.43 -11.03
C ASP A 94 -17.98 26.36 -9.57
N PRO A 95 -17.91 27.48 -8.83
CA PRO A 95 -17.50 27.51 -7.42
C PRO A 95 -18.28 26.57 -6.49
N THR A 96 -19.50 26.18 -6.86
CA THR A 96 -20.36 25.24 -6.12
C THR A 96 -20.10 23.77 -6.45
N THR A 97 -19.22 23.48 -7.43
CA THR A 97 -18.84 22.11 -7.76
C THR A 97 -18.06 21.46 -6.61
N THR A 98 -18.35 20.19 -6.36
CA THR A 98 -17.65 19.41 -5.33
C THR A 98 -16.26 19.03 -5.80
N ILE A 99 -15.32 18.96 -4.86
CA ILE A 99 -13.94 18.58 -5.14
C ILE A 99 -13.86 17.18 -5.73
N SER A 100 -14.79 16.26 -5.39
CA SER A 100 -14.89 14.94 -6.03
C SER A 100 -15.03 15.06 -7.54
N VAL A 101 -15.95 15.90 -8.03
CA VAL A 101 -16.17 16.07 -9.47
C VAL A 101 -14.94 16.69 -10.14
N ILE A 102 -14.30 17.65 -9.46
CA ILE A 102 -13.06 18.26 -9.97
C ILE A 102 -11.95 17.19 -10.06
N PHE A 103 -11.82 16.34 -9.04
CA PHE A 103 -10.82 15.26 -8.98
C PHE A 103 -11.06 14.18 -10.02
N ASP A 104 -12.32 13.78 -10.24
CA ASP A 104 -12.72 12.82 -11.28
C ASP A 104 -12.40 13.34 -12.68
N ASN A 105 -12.32 14.66 -12.83
CA ASN A 105 -11.90 15.35 -14.04
C ASN A 105 -10.42 15.75 -14.03
N LEU A 106 -9.61 15.11 -13.18
CA LEU A 106 -8.16 15.31 -13.04
C LEU A 106 -7.76 16.76 -12.73
N MET A 107 -8.68 17.56 -12.18
CA MET A 107 -8.53 18.99 -11.96
C MET A 107 -8.16 19.78 -13.22
N LEU A 108 -8.55 19.28 -14.40
CA LEU A 108 -8.21 19.89 -15.69
C LEU A 108 -9.21 20.99 -16.07
N GLU A 109 -8.70 22.21 -16.12
CA GLU A 109 -9.45 23.42 -16.47
C GLU A 109 -9.70 23.54 -17.98
N SER A 110 -8.68 23.23 -18.79
CA SER A 110 -8.79 23.24 -20.25
C SER A 110 -7.92 22.16 -20.88
N TRP A 111 -8.40 21.61 -21.99
CA TRP A 111 -7.63 20.70 -22.84
C TRP A 111 -6.99 21.51 -23.96
N HIS A 112 -5.66 21.60 -23.97
CA HIS A 112 -4.94 22.18 -25.09
C HIS A 112 -4.62 21.09 -26.11
N ASN A 113 -5.35 21.07 -27.23
CA ASN A 113 -5.23 20.03 -28.24
C ASN A 113 -4.02 20.19 -29.18
N SER A 114 -3.24 21.27 -29.03
CA SER A 114 -2.08 21.60 -29.87
C SER A 114 -0.78 21.71 -29.07
N ILE A 115 -0.50 20.72 -28.22
CA ILE A 115 0.80 20.64 -27.53
C ILE A 115 1.80 19.92 -28.44
N ASP A 116 2.91 20.58 -28.78
CA ASP A 116 4.05 19.92 -29.42
C ASP A 116 4.79 19.07 -28.37
N PHE A 117 4.43 17.80 -28.30
CA PHE A 117 5.08 16.84 -27.41
C PHE A 117 6.58 16.70 -27.68
N ALA A 118 7.04 16.85 -28.93
CA ALA A 118 8.46 16.75 -29.26
C ALA A 118 9.24 17.93 -28.68
N ALA A 119 8.69 19.14 -28.75
CA ALA A 119 9.28 20.31 -28.09
C ALA A 119 9.28 20.17 -26.56
N TYR A 120 8.18 19.67 -25.98
CA TYR A 120 8.05 19.44 -24.54
C TYR A 120 9.11 18.47 -24.01
N PHE A 121 9.25 17.29 -24.61
CA PHE A 121 10.25 16.31 -24.18
C PHE A 121 11.68 16.76 -24.44
N ARG A 122 11.94 17.55 -25.49
CA ARG A 122 13.27 18.13 -25.73
C ARG A 122 13.67 19.14 -24.67
N ALA A 123 12.75 19.98 -24.19
CA ALA A 123 13.04 20.97 -23.15
C ALA A 123 13.47 20.32 -21.83
N TRP A 124 12.95 19.14 -21.53
CA TRP A 124 13.20 18.41 -20.29
C TRP A 124 14.06 17.15 -20.47
N ALA A 125 14.71 17.01 -21.63
CA ALA A 125 15.57 15.87 -21.89
C ALA A 125 16.82 15.94 -20.97
N PRO A 126 17.06 14.91 -20.12
CA PRO A 126 18.26 14.88 -19.31
C PRO A 126 19.49 14.80 -20.22
N LYS A 127 20.53 15.60 -19.92
CA LYS A 127 21.78 15.61 -20.69
C LYS A 127 22.54 14.29 -20.60
N THR A 128 22.33 13.55 -19.53
CA THR A 128 22.94 12.25 -19.26
C THR A 128 21.91 11.36 -18.58
N CYS A 129 21.74 10.15 -19.10
CA CYS A 129 20.90 9.13 -18.47
C CYS A 129 21.78 8.30 -17.54
N SER A 130 21.47 8.28 -16.23
CA SER A 130 22.01 7.30 -15.31
C SER A 130 20.99 6.19 -15.09
N TYR A 131 21.45 4.95 -15.14
CA TYR A 131 20.63 3.79 -14.85
C TYR A 131 21.03 3.26 -13.47
N SER A 132 20.10 3.26 -12.51
CA SER A 132 20.28 2.59 -11.24
C SER A 132 19.73 1.16 -11.32
N TYR A 133 20.62 0.18 -11.15
CA TYR A 133 20.19 -1.20 -10.90
C TYR A 133 19.87 -1.35 -9.41
N GLU A 134 18.59 -1.34 -9.06
CA GLU A 134 18.12 -1.67 -7.72
C GLU A 134 18.22 -3.19 -7.49
N GLN A 135 19.42 -3.68 -7.13
CA GLN A 135 19.59 -5.06 -6.68
C GLN A 135 19.03 -5.24 -5.27
N ARG A 136 17.72 -5.47 -5.17
CA ARG A 136 17.11 -5.89 -3.90
C ARG A 136 17.57 -7.31 -3.53
N PHE A 137 18.38 -7.41 -2.47
CA PHE A 137 18.56 -8.59 -1.60
C PHE A 137 19.14 -9.90 -2.19
N TYR A 138 19.90 -9.84 -3.29
CA TYR A 138 20.54 -11.06 -3.86
C TYR A 138 21.49 -11.77 -2.87
N LEU A 139 22.19 -11.03 -2.02
CA LEU A 139 23.13 -11.61 -1.04
C LEU A 139 22.41 -12.47 0.01
N ILE A 140 21.29 -11.99 0.55
CA ILE A 140 20.52 -12.75 1.54
C ILE A 140 19.93 -14.01 0.90
N TYR A 141 19.39 -13.89 -0.32
CA TYR A 141 18.88 -15.02 -1.09
C TYR A 141 19.96 -16.07 -1.37
N MET A 142 21.18 -15.65 -1.75
CA MET A 142 22.28 -16.58 -1.98
C MET A 142 22.71 -17.30 -0.71
N ILE A 143 22.78 -16.59 0.42
CA ILE A 143 23.13 -17.21 1.71
C ILE A 143 22.07 -18.23 2.16
N THR A 144 20.77 -17.92 1.99
CA THR A 144 19.70 -18.83 2.41
C THR A 144 19.65 -20.10 1.55
N VAL A 145 19.91 -19.99 0.24
CA VAL A 145 20.01 -21.14 -0.67
C VAL A 145 21.17 -22.05 -0.26
N VAL A 146 22.36 -21.47 -0.05
CA VAL A 146 23.55 -22.24 0.37
C VAL A 146 23.34 -22.90 1.74
N ALA A 147 22.78 -22.19 2.72
CA ALA A 147 22.50 -22.73 4.05
C ALA A 147 21.46 -23.87 4.03
N SER A 148 20.46 -23.77 3.16
CA SER A 148 19.43 -24.82 2.97
C SER A 148 20.04 -26.08 2.35
N PHE A 149 20.99 -25.92 1.42
CA PHE A 149 21.66 -27.03 0.78
C PHE A 149 22.52 -27.85 1.76
N PHE A 150 23.36 -27.19 2.56
CA PHE A 150 24.23 -27.88 3.53
C PHE A 150 23.45 -28.64 4.60
N ARG A 151 22.34 -28.07 5.08
CA ARG A 151 21.52 -28.70 6.14
C ARG A 151 20.60 -29.79 5.59
N GLY A 152 20.00 -29.58 4.42
CA GLY A 152 19.09 -30.53 3.79
C GLY A 152 19.79 -31.79 3.30
N LEU A 153 20.89 -31.65 2.55
CA LEU A 153 21.53 -32.77 1.87
C LEU A 153 22.11 -33.80 2.84
N SER A 154 22.75 -33.35 3.92
CA SER A 154 23.33 -34.22 4.93
C SER A 154 22.26 -35.01 5.71
N LYS A 155 21.14 -34.35 6.08
CA LYS A 155 20.05 -35.00 6.82
C LYS A 155 19.24 -35.95 5.96
N VAL A 156 18.98 -35.58 4.69
CA VAL A 156 18.29 -36.45 3.74
C VAL A 156 19.12 -37.72 3.51
N LEU A 157 20.43 -37.61 3.25
CA LEU A 157 21.26 -38.79 3.00
C LEU A 157 21.27 -39.78 4.18
N HIS A 158 21.30 -39.28 5.41
CA HIS A 158 21.34 -40.12 6.61
C HIS A 158 20.00 -40.80 6.94
N ILE A 159 18.88 -40.20 6.51
CA ILE A 159 17.52 -40.77 6.66
C ILE A 159 17.21 -41.72 5.50
N THR A 160 17.65 -41.36 4.29
CA THR A 160 17.41 -42.14 3.09
C THR A 160 18.29 -43.39 3.03
N SER A 161 19.48 -43.40 3.65
CA SER A 161 20.38 -44.57 3.65
C SER A 161 19.79 -45.84 4.29
N PRO A 162 19.19 -45.84 5.51
CA PRO A 162 18.58 -47.06 6.05
C PRO A 162 17.33 -47.48 5.28
N LEU A 163 16.62 -46.53 4.67
CA LEU A 163 15.43 -46.78 3.84
C LEU A 163 15.80 -47.46 2.52
N LEU A 164 16.84 -46.97 1.84
CA LEU A 164 17.39 -47.57 0.62
C LEU A 164 17.91 -48.98 0.88
N VAL A 165 18.71 -49.18 1.93
CA VAL A 165 19.23 -50.52 2.28
C VAL A 165 18.10 -51.49 2.59
N LYS A 166 17.10 -51.08 3.39
CA LYS A 166 15.91 -51.92 3.66
C LYS A 166 15.11 -52.22 2.38
N CYS A 167 15.01 -51.28 1.46
CA CYS A 167 14.30 -51.47 0.19
C CYS A 167 15.03 -52.48 -0.70
N ILE A 168 16.34 -52.32 -0.88
CA ILE A 168 17.19 -53.24 -1.66
C ILE A 168 17.13 -54.67 -1.07
N LEU A 169 17.21 -54.79 0.26
CA LEU A 169 17.11 -56.09 0.94
C LEU A 169 15.72 -56.74 0.78
N ARG A 170 14.63 -55.95 0.76
CA ARG A 170 13.27 -56.47 0.51
C ARG A 170 13.11 -56.97 -0.93
N LEU A 171 13.63 -56.23 -1.90
CA LEU A 171 13.62 -56.63 -3.30
C LEU A 171 14.43 -57.91 -3.52
N CYS A 172 15.63 -58.01 -2.92
CA CYS A 172 16.43 -59.25 -3.00
C CYS A 172 15.69 -60.45 -2.38
N ARG A 173 15.04 -60.28 -1.22
CA ARG A 173 14.25 -61.35 -0.59
C ARG A 173 13.04 -61.78 -1.43
N GLN A 174 12.42 -60.85 -2.16
CA GLN A 174 11.29 -61.17 -3.05
C GLN A 174 11.75 -61.97 -4.26
N GLN A 175 12.91 -61.64 -4.84
CA GLN A 175 13.52 -62.39 -5.94
C GLN A 175 13.87 -63.82 -5.53
N VAL A 176 14.46 -64.03 -4.35
CA VAL A 176 14.76 -65.39 -3.84
C VAL A 176 13.48 -66.23 -3.64
N ARG A 177 12.40 -65.64 -3.14
CA ARG A 177 11.11 -66.34 -3.00
C ARG A 177 10.41 -66.65 -4.32
N THR A 178 10.68 -65.88 -5.37
CA THR A 178 10.17 -66.19 -6.72
C THR A 178 11.01 -67.27 -7.40
N LEU A 179 12.27 -67.45 -7.00
CA LEU A 179 13.14 -68.55 -7.46
C LEU A 179 12.86 -69.89 -6.73
N GLU A 180 12.42 -69.86 -5.46
CA GLU A 180 11.97 -71.07 -4.74
C GLU A 180 10.60 -71.58 -5.22
N ALA A 181 9.78 -70.75 -5.86
CA ALA A 181 8.54 -71.17 -6.52
C ALA A 181 8.77 -71.75 -7.94
N ASP A 182 10.01 -71.66 -8.44
CA ASP A 182 10.44 -72.17 -9.74
C ASP A 182 11.71 -73.00 -9.58
N GLU A 183 11.70 -73.92 -8.58
CA GLU A 183 12.76 -74.91 -8.37
C GLU A 183 12.77 -75.91 -9.55
N GLY A 184 13.36 -75.43 -10.62
CA GLY A 184 13.49 -76.03 -11.92
C GLY A 184 14.46 -75.29 -12.85
N ARG A 185 15.23 -74.27 -12.41
CA ARG A 185 16.50 -73.90 -13.06
C ARG A 185 17.39 -72.95 -12.24
N GLU A 186 18.63 -73.41 -12.08
CA GLU A 186 19.85 -72.74 -11.63
C GLU A 186 19.95 -71.23 -11.96
N SER A 187 20.04 -70.38 -10.92
CA SER A 187 20.60 -69.03 -11.05
C SER A 187 21.25 -68.58 -9.74
N THR A 188 22.56 -68.83 -9.63
CA THR A 188 23.44 -68.29 -8.60
C THR A 188 23.52 -66.77 -8.74
N THR A 189 22.80 -66.03 -7.89
CA THR A 189 23.04 -64.59 -7.71
C THR A 189 23.47 -64.34 -6.27
N ASN A 190 24.78 -64.26 -6.11
CA ASN A 190 25.48 -64.12 -4.85
C ASN A 190 25.29 -62.71 -4.28
N CYS A 191 24.48 -62.55 -3.22
CA CYS A 191 24.48 -61.36 -2.37
C CYS A 191 25.50 -61.54 -1.24
N GLN A 192 26.79 -61.54 -1.58
CA GLN A 192 27.85 -61.60 -0.59
C GLN A 192 27.99 -60.22 0.07
N GLY A 193 27.55 -60.14 1.32
CA GLY A 193 27.75 -58.98 2.19
C GLY A 193 29.24 -58.76 2.45
N GLY A 194 29.77 -57.66 1.92
CA GLY A 194 31.06 -57.12 2.31
C GLY A 194 30.96 -56.50 3.70
N ILE A 195 31.54 -57.20 4.68
CA ILE A 195 31.89 -56.69 6.01
C ILE A 195 32.91 -55.56 5.79
N TRP A 196 32.53 -54.31 6.05
CA TRP A 196 33.51 -53.22 6.15
C TRP A 196 34.07 -53.20 7.57
N ASN A 197 35.28 -53.75 7.71
CA ASN A 197 36.22 -53.41 8.77
C ASN A 197 36.61 -51.94 8.60
N ILE A 198 36.49 -51.14 9.67
CA ILE A 198 37.06 -49.80 9.76
C ILE A 198 37.89 -49.79 11.04
N GLY A 199 39.21 -49.86 10.88
CA GLY A 199 40.16 -49.37 11.88
C GLY A 199 40.37 -47.87 11.71
#